data_AF-A0A317U486-F1
#
_entry.id   AF-A0A317U486-F1
#
_cell.length_a   1.000
_cell.length_b   1.000
_cell.length_c   1.000
_cell.angle_alpha   90.00
_cell.angle_beta   90.00
_cell.angle_gamma   90.00
#
_symmetry.space_group_name_H-M   'P 1'
#
loop_
_entity.id
_entity.type
_entity.pdbx_description
1 polymer ?
#
loop_
_entity_poly.entity_id
_entity_poly.type
_entity_poly.pdbx_seq_one_letter_code
_entity_poly.pdbx_strand_id
1 'polypeptide(L)'
;MNTGYYGGKKIKGRKRHIVVDVLGLLLTVMVHSAGIQDRAVARLVITQRIVVFNSIKIIWADGGYTGSKLIDWALSLFNIVWTVVKRPRKIFKIVKFRWIVERTFRWMNYQRRLSKDYEFLLKSSEAFIKLSAIEIMVRRISPG
;
A
#
# COMPACT_ATOMS: atom_id res chain seq x y z
N MET A 1 -11.87 13.34 -11.91
CA MET A 1 -11.26 12.38 -12.86
C MET A 1 -10.64 11.21 -12.09
N ASN A 2 -11.03 9.97 -12.41
CA ASN A 2 -10.55 8.77 -11.69
C ASN A 2 -9.19 8.25 -12.19
N THR A 3 -8.59 8.89 -13.19
CA THR A 3 -7.26 8.58 -13.73
C THR A 3 -6.40 9.84 -13.71
N GLY A 4 -5.09 9.69 -13.63
CA GLY A 4 -4.15 10.80 -13.61
C GLY A 4 -2.83 10.42 -14.24
N TYR A 5 -1.97 11.42 -14.47
CA TYR A 5 -0.68 11.20 -15.09
C TYR A 5 0.40 11.01 -14.03
N TYR A 6 1.17 9.93 -14.15
CA TYR A 6 2.31 9.67 -13.29
C TYR A 6 3.59 10.06 -14.01
N GLY A 7 4.14 11.23 -13.65
CA GLY A 7 5.34 11.79 -14.30
C GLY A 7 6.57 10.88 -14.26
N GLY A 8 6.74 10.09 -13.20
CA GLY A 8 7.92 9.22 -13.06
C GLY A 8 7.98 8.04 -14.05
N LYS A 9 6.83 7.52 -14.49
CA LYS A 9 6.74 6.46 -15.52
C LYS A 9 6.18 7.01 -16.83
N LYS A 10 5.81 8.29 -16.87
CA LYS A 10 5.21 8.97 -18.03
C LYS A 10 3.96 8.28 -18.58
N ILE A 11 3.12 7.71 -17.70
CA ILE A 11 1.89 6.99 -18.08
C ILE A 11 0.66 7.57 -17.38
N LYS A 12 -0.49 7.49 -18.04
CA LYS A 12 -1.79 7.74 -17.45
C LYS A 12 -2.28 6.47 -16.76
N GLY A 13 -2.85 6.60 -15.56
CA GLY A 13 -3.45 5.48 -14.87
C GLY A 13 -3.90 5.78 -13.46
N ARG A 14 -3.97 4.72 -12.66
CA ARG A 14 -4.32 4.71 -11.24
C ARG A 14 -3.20 4.07 -10.43
N LYS A 15 -3.14 4.44 -9.16
CA LYS A 15 -2.27 3.80 -8.18
C LYS A 15 -3.12 3.01 -7.19
N ARG A 16 -2.58 1.88 -6.75
CA ARG A 16 -3.13 1.03 -5.68
C ARG A 16 -2.25 1.26 -4.46
N HIS A 17 -2.81 1.85 -3.43
CA HIS A 17 -2.13 2.09 -2.17
C HIS A 17 -2.61 1.06 -1.16
N ILE A 18 -1.72 0.23 -0.63
CA ILE A 18 -2.07 -0.81 0.35
C ILE A 18 -1.27 -0.63 1.63
N VAL A 19 -1.89 -1.03 2.74
CA VAL A 19 -1.23 -1.23 4.02
C VAL A 19 -1.42 -2.68 4.40
N VAL A 20 -0.33 -3.33 4.80
CA VAL A 20 -0.28 -4.75 5.12
C VAL A 20 0.44 -4.97 6.43
N ASP A 21 0.15 -6.10 7.09
CA ASP A 21 0.90 -6.55 8.26
C ASP A 21 2.25 -7.21 7.86
N VAL A 22 2.97 -7.75 8.85
CA VAL A 22 4.26 -8.43 8.63
C VAL A 22 4.14 -9.75 7.83
N LEU A 23 2.96 -10.38 7.84
CA LEU A 23 2.65 -11.58 7.07
C LEU A 23 2.20 -11.25 5.64
N GLY A 24 2.03 -9.96 5.33
CA GLY A 24 1.53 -9.45 4.06
C GLY A 24 0.02 -9.54 3.90
N LEU A 25 -0.73 -9.68 5.01
CA LEU A 25 -2.19 -9.63 5.04
C LEU A 25 -2.67 -8.19 4.89
N LEU A 26 -3.71 -7.99 4.09
CA LEU A 26 -4.23 -6.66 3.74
C LEU A 26 -5.00 -6.05 4.92
N LEU A 27 -4.52 -4.91 5.43
CA LEU A 27 -5.22 -4.11 6.44
C LEU A 27 -6.13 -3.08 5.78
N THR A 28 -5.65 -2.44 4.71
CA THR A 28 -6.44 -1.49 3.93
C THR A 28 -5.90 -1.29 2.52
N VAL A 29 -6.79 -0.90 1.62
CA VAL A 29 -6.49 -0.52 0.23
C VAL A 29 -7.24 0.75 -0.13
N MET A 30 -6.58 1.62 -0.90
CA MET A 30 -7.19 2.74 -1.59
C MET A 30 -6.70 2.77 -3.05
N VAL A 31 -7.62 2.87 -4.00
CA VAL A 31 -7.30 3.04 -5.41
C VAL A 31 -7.62 4.47 -5.81
N HIS A 32 -6.63 5.16 -6.36
CA HIS A 32 -6.75 6.58 -6.65
C HIS A 32 -6.06 6.96 -7.97
N SER A 33 -6.37 8.17 -8.45
CA SER A 33 -5.74 8.76 -9.63
C SER A 33 -4.22 8.85 -9.44
N ALA A 34 -3.45 8.48 -10.47
CA ALA A 34 -1.99 8.44 -10.37
C ALA A 34 -1.31 9.82 -10.27
N GLY A 35 -2.06 10.90 -10.49
CA GLY A 35 -1.60 12.28 -10.30
C GLY A 35 -1.56 12.72 -8.84
N ILE A 36 -2.19 11.96 -7.92
CA ILE A 36 -2.15 12.28 -6.49
C ILE A 36 -0.81 11.80 -5.90
N GLN A 37 -0.18 12.67 -5.11
CA GLN A 37 1.09 12.37 -4.47
C GLN A 37 0.93 11.30 -3.38
N ASP A 38 1.85 10.36 -3.33
CA ASP A 38 1.78 9.20 -2.43
C ASP A 38 1.69 9.61 -0.95
N ARG A 39 2.38 10.69 -0.56
CA ARG A 39 2.32 11.27 0.79
C ARG A 39 0.94 11.79 1.19
N ALA A 40 0.20 12.39 0.25
CA ALA A 40 -1.15 12.87 0.51
C ALA A 40 -2.10 11.69 0.73
N VAL A 41 -1.97 10.65 -0.11
CA VAL A 41 -2.76 9.43 0.01
C VAL A 41 -2.44 8.67 1.29
N ALA A 42 -1.17 8.58 1.68
CA ALA A 42 -0.77 7.96 2.95
C ALA A 42 -1.52 8.57 4.13
N ARG A 43 -1.64 9.91 4.20
CA ARG A 43 -2.42 10.57 5.26
C ARG A 43 -3.88 10.13 5.25
N LEU A 44 -4.52 10.12 4.08
CA LEU A 44 -5.91 9.69 3.94
C LEU A 44 -6.12 8.24 4.39
N VAL A 45 -5.25 7.33 3.93
CA VAL A 45 -5.34 5.90 4.23
C VAL A 45 -5.17 5.63 5.72
N ILE A 46 -4.20 6.30 6.35
CA ILE A 46 -3.98 6.17 7.80
C ILE A 46 -5.17 6.73 8.58
N THR A 47 -5.61 7.96 8.30
CA THR A 47 -6.74 8.57 9.02
C THR A 47 -8.01 7.70 8.96
N GLN A 48 -8.31 7.11 7.79
CA GLN A 48 -9.52 6.31 7.61
C GLN A 48 -9.51 4.98 8.37
N ARG A 49 -8.33 4.43 8.71
CA ARG A 49 -8.22 3.05 9.19
C ARG A 49 -7.48 2.86 10.49
N ILE A 50 -6.73 3.86 10.95
CA ILE A 50 -6.03 3.78 12.23
C ILE A 50 -6.98 3.71 13.42
N VAL A 51 -8.19 4.27 13.30
CA VAL A 51 -9.24 4.16 14.33
C VAL A 51 -9.63 2.70 14.57
N VAL A 52 -9.66 1.89 13.50
CA VAL A 52 -9.95 0.45 13.59
C VAL A 52 -8.75 -0.33 14.10
N PHE A 53 -7.53 0.10 13.76
CA PHE A 53 -6.28 -0.56 14.13
C PHE A 53 -5.43 0.27 15.11
N ASN A 54 -6.02 0.64 16.25
CA ASN A 54 -5.42 1.56 17.23
C ASN A 54 -4.14 1.03 17.92
N SER A 55 -3.89 -0.27 17.80
CA SER A 55 -2.69 -0.96 18.32
C SER A 55 -1.47 -0.78 17.41
N ILE A 56 -1.62 -0.29 16.18
CA ILE A 56 -0.50 -0.04 15.28
C ILE A 56 0.32 1.15 15.80
N LYS A 57 1.58 0.89 16.17
CA LYS A 57 2.54 1.90 16.63
C LYS A 57 3.69 2.16 15.67
N ILE A 58 3.91 1.27 14.70
CA ILE A 58 5.05 1.35 13.78
C ILE A 58 4.56 1.15 12.36
N ILE A 59 5.00 2.03 11.46
CA ILE A 59 4.73 1.92 10.03
C ILE A 59 6.05 2.00 9.27
N TRP A 60 6.29 1.03 8.39
CA TRP A 60 7.41 1.05 7.46
C TRP A 60 6.94 1.46 6.07
N ALA A 61 7.66 2.38 5.45
CA ALA A 61 7.34 2.86 4.11
C ALA A 61 8.61 3.01 3.26
N ASP A 62 8.47 3.03 1.94
CA ASP A 62 9.62 3.24 1.05
C ASP A 62 10.09 4.70 0.99
N GLY A 63 11.14 4.96 0.22
CA GLY A 63 11.73 6.29 0.07
C GLY A 63 10.78 7.37 -0.49
N GLY A 64 9.69 7.00 -1.17
CA GLY A 64 8.68 7.92 -1.67
C GLY A 64 7.87 8.61 -0.57
N TYR A 65 7.90 8.05 0.65
CA TYR A 65 7.21 8.56 1.84
C TYR A 65 8.13 9.37 2.76
N THR A 66 9.22 9.92 2.24
CA THR A 66 10.12 10.79 3.00
C THR A 66 9.48 12.17 3.26
N GLY A 67 9.71 12.73 4.45
CA GLY A 67 9.44 14.14 4.77
C GLY A 67 8.91 14.30 6.19
N SER A 68 9.48 15.28 6.91
CA SER A 68 9.14 15.56 8.32
C SER A 68 7.65 15.75 8.54
N LYS A 69 6.98 16.56 7.69
CA LYS A 69 5.53 16.81 7.78
C LYS A 69 4.65 15.56 7.90
N LEU A 70 4.99 14.47 7.21
CA LEU A 70 4.20 13.23 7.29
C LEU A 70 4.53 12.45 8.57
N ILE A 71 5.82 12.40 8.92
CA ILE A 71 6.33 11.67 10.09
C ILE A 71 5.85 12.33 11.37
N ASP A 72 6.00 13.65 11.50
CA ASP A 72 5.59 14.45 12.66
C ASP A 72 4.07 14.43 12.85
N TRP A 73 3.32 14.43 11.75
CA TRP A 73 1.87 14.29 11.78
C TRP A 73 1.42 12.91 12.30
N ALA A 74 2.07 11.84 11.85
CA ALA A 74 1.74 10.48 12.28
C ALA A 74 2.08 10.27 13.77
N LEU A 75 3.20 10.84 14.21
CA LEU A 75 3.62 10.78 15.61
C LEU A 75 2.67 11.60 16.50
N SER A 76 2.38 12.86 16.14
CA SER A 76 1.60 13.76 16.98
C SER A 76 0.14 13.37 17.14
N LEU A 77 -0.52 12.88 16.07
CA LEU A 77 -1.95 12.55 16.13
C LEU A 77 -2.25 11.11 16.53
N PHE A 78 -1.36 10.17 16.21
CA PHE A 78 -1.64 8.74 16.36
C PHE A 78 -0.59 7.98 17.18
N ASN A 79 0.47 8.66 17.65
CA ASN A 79 1.61 8.04 18.31
C ASN A 79 2.22 6.90 17.47
N ILE A 80 2.35 7.14 16.16
CA ILE A 80 2.92 6.19 15.20
C ILE A 80 4.34 6.61 14.83
N VAL A 81 5.28 5.69 14.99
CA VAL A 81 6.65 5.81 14.49
C VAL A 81 6.67 5.44 13.01
N TRP A 82 6.78 6.45 12.15
CA TRP A 82 6.90 6.27 10.71
C TRP A 82 8.37 6.12 10.29
N THR A 83 8.74 4.90 9.90
CA THR A 83 10.11 4.57 9.50
C THR A 83 10.23 4.45 7.99
N VAL A 84 11.04 5.32 7.38
CA VAL A 84 11.33 5.27 5.94
C VAL A 84 12.49 4.33 5.67
N VAL A 85 12.20 3.25 4.95
CA VAL A 85 13.13 2.19 4.58
C VAL A 85 13.67 2.45 3.17
N LYS A 86 14.86 3.07 3.10
CA LYS A 86 15.51 3.42 1.83
C LYS A 86 16.21 2.22 1.18
N ARG A 87 16.24 2.21 -0.16
CA ARG A 87 17.01 1.23 -0.93
C ARG A 87 18.52 1.54 -0.87
N PRO A 88 19.39 0.56 -0.61
CA PRO A 88 20.84 0.74 -0.71
C PRO A 88 21.24 1.04 -2.17
N ARG A 89 22.07 2.06 -2.40
CA ARG A 89 22.34 2.61 -3.75
C ARG A 89 23.49 1.95 -4.53
N LYS A 90 24.23 1.00 -3.95
CA LYS A 90 25.45 0.44 -4.58
C LYS A 90 25.71 -1.05 -4.36
N ILE A 91 25.10 -1.64 -3.35
CA ILE A 91 25.35 -3.03 -2.95
C ILE A 91 24.00 -3.71 -2.72
N PHE A 92 23.90 -4.98 -3.09
CA PHE A 92 22.75 -5.80 -2.71
C PHE A 92 22.80 -6.03 -1.20
N LYS A 93 21.86 -5.41 -0.49
CA LYS A 93 21.65 -5.65 0.95
C LYS A 93 20.19 -5.98 1.16
N ILE A 94 19.93 -7.09 1.85
CA ILE A 94 18.58 -7.42 2.28
C ILE A 94 18.14 -6.36 3.28
N VAL A 95 17.04 -5.67 2.94
CA VAL A 95 16.44 -4.67 3.81
C VAL A 95 15.20 -5.27 4.43
N LYS A 96 15.18 -5.35 5.77
CA LYS A 96 14.07 -5.93 6.53
C LYS A 96 12.75 -5.23 6.16
N PHE A 97 11.69 -6.02 5.99
CA PHE A 97 10.29 -5.61 5.74
C PHE A 97 9.98 -4.88 4.42
N ARG A 98 10.96 -4.32 3.69
CA ARG A 98 10.74 -3.56 2.45
C ARG A 98 10.04 -4.36 1.35
N TRP A 99 10.28 -5.66 1.28
CA TRP A 99 9.77 -6.56 0.25
C TRP A 99 8.34 -7.07 0.52
N ILE A 100 7.78 -6.81 1.70
CA ILE A 100 6.47 -7.36 2.09
C ILE A 100 5.37 -6.85 1.18
N VAL A 101 5.31 -5.53 0.96
CA VAL A 101 4.31 -4.90 0.07
C VAL A 101 4.48 -5.40 -1.37
N GLU A 102 5.71 -5.45 -1.88
CA GLU A 102 6.02 -5.94 -3.23
C GLU A 102 5.60 -7.40 -3.41
N ARG A 103 5.84 -8.25 -2.40
CA ARG A 103 5.37 -9.65 -2.36
C ARG A 103 3.86 -9.75 -2.32
N THR A 104 3.17 -8.94 -1.52
CA THR A 104 1.70 -8.96 -1.47
C THR A 104 1.12 -8.59 -2.84
N PHE A 105 1.67 -7.59 -3.53
CA PHE A 105 1.29 -7.30 -4.91
C PHE A 105 1.55 -8.47 -5.86
N ARG A 106 2.68 -9.17 -5.70
CA ARG A 106 2.96 -10.38 -6.49
C ARG A 106 1.91 -11.47 -6.27
N TRP A 107 1.49 -11.71 -5.04
CA TRP A 107 0.41 -12.65 -4.75
C TRP A 107 -0.92 -12.23 -5.39
N MET A 108 -1.27 -10.95 -5.29
CA MET A 108 -2.48 -10.42 -5.90
C MET A 108 -2.49 -10.54 -7.43
N ASN A 109 -1.33 -10.41 -8.07
CA ASN A 109 -1.20 -10.52 -9.52
C ASN A 109 -1.46 -11.94 -10.07
N TYR A 110 -1.55 -12.98 -9.23
CA TYR A 110 -2.00 -14.30 -9.69
C TYR A 110 -3.48 -14.30 -10.10
N GLN A 111 -4.28 -13.35 -9.60
CA GLN A 111 -5.62 -13.13 -10.10
C GLN A 111 -5.59 -12.33 -11.39
N ARG A 112 -6.14 -12.90 -12.48
CA ARG A 112 -6.19 -12.25 -13.81
C ARG A 112 -6.79 -10.84 -13.75
N ARG A 113 -7.82 -10.62 -12.93
CA ARG A 113 -8.48 -9.32 -12.74
C ARG A 113 -7.56 -8.23 -12.18
N LEU A 114 -6.51 -8.59 -11.46
CA LEU A 114 -5.57 -7.62 -10.87
C LEU A 114 -4.30 -7.42 -11.71
N SER A 115 -4.05 -8.28 -12.70
CA SER A 115 -2.86 -8.19 -13.57
C SER A 115 -2.76 -6.87 -14.34
N LYS A 116 -3.89 -6.25 -14.68
CA LYS A 116 -3.99 -4.92 -15.29
C LYS A 116 -5.10 -4.13 -14.61
N ASP A 117 -5.25 -2.88 -15.03
CA ASP A 117 -6.27 -1.98 -14.53
C ASP A 117 -7.54 -2.07 -15.40
N TYR A 118 -8.38 -3.08 -15.11
CA TYR A 118 -9.57 -3.39 -15.91
C TYR A 118 -10.83 -2.62 -15.48
N GLU A 119 -10.90 -2.22 -14.21
CA GLU A 119 -12.16 -1.79 -13.60
C GLU A 119 -12.50 -0.35 -13.96
N PHE A 120 -13.75 -0.03 -14.28
CA PHE A 120 -14.13 1.37 -14.52
C PHE A 120 -14.14 2.19 -13.22
N LEU A 121 -14.74 1.64 -12.16
CA LEU A 121 -14.88 2.31 -10.86
C LEU A 121 -13.69 2.01 -9.94
N LEU A 122 -13.26 3.02 -9.16
CA LEU A 122 -12.24 2.86 -8.13
C LEU A 122 -12.67 1.84 -7.07
N LYS A 123 -13.94 1.92 -6.63
CA LYS A 123 -14.54 1.01 -5.65
C LYS A 123 -14.52 -0.46 -6.11
N SER A 124 -14.79 -0.70 -7.40
CA SER A 124 -14.70 -2.06 -7.97
C SER A 124 -13.27 -2.58 -7.95
N SER A 125 -12.30 -1.74 -8.31
CA SER A 125 -10.87 -2.09 -8.22
C SER A 125 -10.45 -2.43 -6.78
N GLU A 126 -10.88 -1.64 -5.80
CA GLU A 126 -10.66 -1.93 -4.38
C GLU A 126 -11.32 -3.24 -3.93
N ALA A 127 -12.53 -3.52 -4.41
CA ALA A 127 -13.27 -4.74 -4.09
C ALA A 127 -12.53 -6.00 -4.59
N PHE A 128 -12.01 -5.99 -5.82
CA PHE A 128 -11.21 -7.10 -6.33
C PHE A 128 -9.90 -7.29 -5.55
N ILE A 129 -9.26 -6.21 -5.10
CA ILE A 129 -8.06 -6.32 -4.25
C ILE A 129 -8.40 -6.96 -2.90
N LYS A 130 -9.53 -6.59 -2.29
CA LYS A 130 -10.02 -7.21 -1.05
C LYS A 130 -10.37 -8.68 -1.25
N LEU A 131 -11.05 -9.04 -2.35
CA LEU A 131 -11.38 -10.42 -2.68
C LEU A 131 -10.11 -11.28 -2.83
N SER A 132 -9.09 -10.75 -3.51
CA SER A 132 -7.79 -11.41 -3.62
C SER A 132 -7.14 -11.66 -2.25
N ALA A 133 -7.17 -10.67 -1.36
CA ALA A 133 -6.63 -10.81 -0.01
C ALA A 133 -7.40 -11.86 0.81
N ILE A 134 -8.74 -11.90 0.69
CA ILE A 134 -9.58 -12.92 1.34
C ILE A 134 -9.23 -14.31 0.84
N GLU A 135 -9.10 -14.50 -0.47
CA GLU A 135 -8.74 -15.80 -1.04
C GLU A 135 -7.36 -16.28 -0.53
N ILE A 136 -6.38 -15.37 -0.45
CA ILE A 136 -5.06 -15.68 0.13
C ILE A 136 -5.18 -16.11 1.59
N MET A 137 -6.01 -15.44 2.39
CA MET A 137 -6.23 -15.82 3.79
C MET A 137 -6.89 -17.20 3.92
N VAL A 138 -7.94 -17.46 3.14
CA VAL A 138 -8.65 -18.75 3.16
C VAL A 138 -7.71 -19.91 2.80
N ARG A 139 -6.92 -19.76 1.73
CA ARG A 139 -5.94 -20.77 1.30
C ARG A 139 -4.83 -21.02 2.34
N ARG A 140 -4.54 -20.06 3.23
CA ARG A 140 -3.55 -20.23 4.30
C ARG A 140 -4.10 -20.94 5.52
N ILE A 141 -5.37 -20.68 5.85
CA ILE A 141 -6.04 -21.31 7.00
C ILE A 141 -6.31 -22.79 6.71
N SER A 142 -6.67 -23.12 5.46
CA SER A 142 -6.90 -24.48 5.02
C SER A 142 -6.11 -24.76 3.73
N PRO A 143 -4.84 -25.18 3.84
CA PRO A 143 -4.09 -25.70 2.71
C PRO A 143 -4.78 -26.97 2.20
N GLY A 144 -5.06 -27.02 0.90
CA GLY A 144 -5.53 -28.24 0.24
C GLY A 144 -4.40 -29.21 -0.07
#